data_AF-A0AAU6SET0-F1
#
_entry.id   AF-A0AAU6SET0-F1
#
_cell.length_a   1.000
_cell.length_b   1.000
_cell.length_c   1.000
_cell.angle_alpha   90.00
_cell.angle_beta   90.00
_cell.angle_gamma   90.00
#
_symmetry.space_group_name_H-M   'P 1'
#
loop_
_entity.id
_entity.type
_entity.pdbx_description
1 polymer ?
#
loop_
_entity_poly.entity_id
_entity_poly.type
_entity_poly.pdbx_seq_one_letter_code
_entity_poly.pdbx_strand_id
1 'polypeptide(L)'
;MADTIAELERARAAYRSGDWETARDGFAAARDGEAATGDDVRALASCEWWLGRQEAGLEHLESAFRMLTRDGAEMAAAETALVIALARLTRAELTVGTAWARRAHRILADLPDGRGHAYDVYLAASMDLDGTGALWPAESVSRMQQLAAELQLPAVSALSAVVSGMHAIRAGRTADGFAQLDEAMLCVVSDELEPEWAGDVLCTTIHVCHELADFRRMADWTRAAEAWCAARGAHVVYAGVCRVHRLELQSASGEWDAAEAALERACDDLGSDHPWVAGEGWHQLGEIRRLRGDAAGARAAYGQARSAGVDPVPGEALLVLAEGEPARAAAMITTSLEQRDRMGRARLLRPGVEIALATGRPEWARQLLDELEADASVFGSDGFRAWAAHAGGMAMLHAGDADGAISRLHAALELFRRLRQPWEQANVLYWLASAQEQRGDAALAGQLRDQAGVIFERLGAPPVVVRSGSVPVDGGPLTAREREIVELVAQGKANRQIADELYISEKTVSRHLANIYIKLEVGSRTAAAAWWHEQTSRRGR
;
A
#
# COMPACT_ATOMS: atom_id res chain seq x y z
N MET A 1 -12.49 -37.21 37.40
CA MET A 1 -11.11 -36.84 37.83
C MET A 1 -10.05 -37.58 37.04
N ALA A 2 -9.87 -38.91 37.17
CA ALA A 2 -8.82 -39.61 36.41
C ALA A 2 -9.03 -39.55 34.88
N ASP A 3 -10.27 -39.70 34.41
CA ASP A 3 -10.63 -39.62 32.99
C ASP A 3 -10.45 -38.19 32.44
N THR A 4 -10.85 -37.19 33.24
CA THR A 4 -10.76 -35.75 32.93
C THR A 4 -9.30 -35.26 32.83
N ILE A 5 -8.40 -35.77 33.67
CA ILE A 5 -6.96 -35.43 33.59
C ILE A 5 -6.35 -36.04 32.32
N ALA A 6 -6.70 -37.29 32.00
CA ALA A 6 -6.23 -37.94 30.77
C ALA A 6 -6.75 -37.23 29.51
N GLU A 7 -7.99 -36.75 29.53
CA GLU A 7 -8.55 -35.91 28.47
C GLU A 7 -7.79 -34.59 28.30
N LEU A 8 -7.46 -33.92 29.40
CA LEU A 8 -6.71 -32.66 29.37
C LEU A 8 -5.27 -32.86 28.88
N GLU A 9 -4.61 -33.95 29.27
CA GLU A 9 -3.29 -34.31 28.75
C GLU A 9 -3.31 -34.62 27.25
N ARG A 10 -4.37 -35.29 26.77
CA ARG A 10 -4.61 -35.50 25.34
C ARG A 10 -4.82 -34.17 24.62
N ALA A 11 -5.62 -33.26 25.17
CA ALA A 11 -5.84 -31.93 24.59
C ALA A 11 -4.53 -31.14 24.47
N ARG A 12 -3.71 -31.14 25.53
CA ARG A 12 -2.39 -30.51 25.53
C ARG A 12 -1.42 -31.15 24.53
N ALA A 13 -1.48 -32.46 24.36
CA ALA A 13 -0.67 -33.16 23.35
C ALA A 13 -1.11 -32.79 21.93
N ALA A 14 -2.42 -32.79 21.67
CA ALA A 14 -3.01 -32.36 20.39
C ALA A 14 -2.63 -30.91 20.07
N TYR A 15 -2.66 -30.02 21.06
CA TYR A 15 -2.24 -28.63 20.92
C TYR A 15 -0.78 -28.52 20.45
N ARG A 16 0.13 -29.27 21.08
CA ARG A 16 1.56 -29.27 20.69
C ARG A 16 1.81 -29.88 19.31
N SER A 17 0.96 -30.79 18.85
CA SER A 17 1.08 -31.40 17.52
C SER A 17 0.34 -30.62 16.41
N GLY A 18 -0.34 -29.53 16.76
CA GLY A 18 -1.15 -28.75 15.81
C GLY A 18 -2.46 -29.40 15.39
N ASP A 19 -2.96 -30.38 16.15
CA ASP A 19 -4.31 -30.92 15.95
C ASP A 19 -5.33 -30.05 16.69
N TRP A 20 -5.65 -28.90 16.07
CA TRP A 20 -6.42 -27.83 16.71
C TRP A 20 -7.86 -28.22 17.01
N GLU A 21 -8.50 -29.07 16.19
CA GLU A 21 -9.87 -29.50 16.44
C GLU A 21 -9.95 -30.40 17.68
N THR A 22 -9.07 -31.40 17.76
CA THR A 22 -9.00 -32.29 18.93
C THR A 22 -8.60 -31.52 20.18
N ALA A 23 -7.63 -30.60 20.07
CA ALA A 23 -7.20 -29.76 21.18
C ALA A 23 -8.35 -28.86 21.68
N ARG A 24 -9.05 -28.18 20.76
CA ARG A 24 -10.22 -27.35 21.07
C ARG A 24 -11.28 -28.14 21.82
N ASP A 25 -11.70 -29.29 21.28
CA ASP A 25 -12.77 -30.08 21.88
C ASP A 25 -12.39 -30.58 23.27
N GLY A 26 -11.14 -31.02 23.44
CA GLY A 26 -10.62 -31.46 24.74
C GLY A 26 -10.54 -30.33 25.77
N PHE A 27 -10.04 -29.16 25.39
CA PHE A 27 -9.98 -28.01 26.30
C PHE A 27 -11.37 -27.44 26.62
N ALA A 28 -12.28 -27.40 25.65
CA ALA A 28 -13.66 -26.96 25.86
C ALA A 28 -14.39 -27.89 26.84
N ALA A 29 -14.27 -29.21 26.66
CA ALA A 29 -14.84 -30.19 27.59
C ALA A 29 -14.24 -30.06 29.00
N ALA A 30 -12.91 -29.87 29.10
CA ALA A 30 -12.26 -29.67 30.39
C ALA A 30 -12.67 -28.37 31.08
N ARG A 31 -12.90 -27.29 30.31
CA ARG A 31 -13.43 -26.02 30.85
C ARG A 31 -14.85 -26.20 31.38
N ASP A 32 -15.73 -26.83 30.61
CA ASP A 32 -17.13 -27.03 30.98
C ASP A 32 -17.27 -27.99 32.18
N GLY A 33 -16.31 -28.91 32.34
CA GLY A 33 -16.16 -29.76 33.53
C GLY A 33 -15.39 -29.14 34.69
N GLU A 34 -15.09 -27.84 34.66
CA GLU A 34 -14.33 -27.08 35.67
C GLU A 34 -12.93 -27.65 36.00
N ALA A 35 -12.33 -28.40 35.07
CA ALA A 35 -11.03 -29.05 35.21
C ALA A 35 -9.88 -28.32 34.50
N ALA A 36 -10.18 -27.38 33.60
CA ALA A 36 -9.19 -26.58 32.87
C ALA A 36 -8.58 -25.49 33.76
N THR A 37 -7.28 -25.24 33.61
CA THR A 37 -6.62 -24.06 34.19
C THR A 37 -6.86 -22.83 33.32
N GLY A 38 -6.50 -21.64 33.81
CA GLY A 38 -6.51 -20.42 32.99
C GLY A 38 -5.64 -20.54 31.73
N ASP A 39 -4.49 -21.21 31.82
CA ASP A 39 -3.60 -21.44 30.66
C ASP A 39 -4.19 -22.43 29.65
N ASP A 40 -4.94 -23.45 30.12
CA ASP A 40 -5.66 -24.35 29.21
C ASP A 40 -6.77 -23.60 28.45
N VAL A 41 -7.43 -22.64 29.10
CA VAL A 41 -8.43 -21.79 28.44
C VAL A 41 -7.77 -20.78 27.49
N ARG A 42 -6.55 -20.30 27.77
CA ARG A 42 -5.75 -19.55 26.77
C ARG A 42 -5.43 -20.42 25.56
N ALA A 43 -4.98 -21.65 25.77
CA ALA A 43 -4.68 -22.59 24.68
C ALA A 43 -5.93 -22.90 23.82
N LEU A 44 -7.11 -23.01 24.46
CA LEU A 44 -8.38 -23.09 23.75
C LEU A 44 -8.64 -21.87 22.86
N ALA A 45 -8.39 -20.66 23.36
CA ALA A 45 -8.53 -19.44 22.56
C ALA A 45 -7.60 -19.45 21.34
N SER A 46 -6.33 -19.86 21.51
CA SER A 46 -5.40 -20.01 20.41
C SER A 46 -5.83 -21.09 19.40
N CYS A 47 -6.48 -22.17 19.83
CA CYS A 47 -7.09 -23.14 18.91
C CYS A 47 -8.19 -22.50 18.06
N GLU A 48 -9.09 -21.70 18.67
CA GLU A 48 -10.12 -20.98 17.93
C GLU A 48 -9.52 -19.98 16.95
N TRP A 49 -8.41 -19.33 17.31
CA TRP A 49 -7.67 -18.45 16.41
C TRP A 49 -7.16 -19.20 15.18
N TRP A 50 -6.49 -20.35 15.36
CA TRP A 50 -5.99 -21.20 14.26
C TRP A 50 -7.12 -21.72 13.36
N LEU A 51 -8.31 -21.94 13.92
CA LEU A 51 -9.51 -22.37 13.21
C LEU A 51 -10.29 -21.20 12.59
N GLY A 52 -9.83 -19.95 12.74
CA GLY A 52 -10.46 -18.76 12.18
C GLY A 52 -11.70 -18.26 12.94
N ARG A 53 -11.94 -18.74 14.16
CA ARG A 53 -13.09 -18.39 15.00
C ARG A 53 -12.74 -17.30 16.02
N GLN A 54 -12.42 -16.12 15.50
CA GLN A 54 -11.86 -15.01 16.28
C GLN A 54 -12.75 -14.55 17.46
N GLU A 55 -14.07 -14.50 17.26
CA GLU A 55 -15.02 -14.04 18.30
C GLU A 55 -15.09 -15.03 19.48
N ALA A 56 -15.14 -16.33 19.20
CA ALA A 56 -15.06 -17.37 20.23
C ALA A 56 -13.71 -17.33 20.97
N GLY A 57 -12.61 -17.08 20.25
CA GLY A 57 -11.28 -16.89 20.83
C GLY A 57 -11.25 -15.75 21.85
N LEU A 58 -11.83 -14.59 21.53
CA LEU A 58 -11.91 -13.44 22.43
C LEU A 58 -12.70 -13.75 23.72
N GLU A 59 -13.85 -14.43 23.61
CA GLU A 59 -14.62 -14.85 24.79
C GLU A 59 -13.81 -15.78 25.70
N HIS A 60 -13.01 -16.68 25.11
CA HIS A 60 -12.15 -17.59 25.86
C HIS A 60 -10.99 -16.85 26.53
N LEU A 61 -10.38 -15.87 25.89
CA LEU A 61 -9.35 -15.01 26.53
C LEU A 61 -9.94 -14.22 27.71
N GLU A 62 -11.14 -13.66 27.58
CA GLU A 62 -11.80 -12.95 28.68
C GLU A 62 -12.16 -13.89 29.85
N SER A 63 -12.48 -15.16 29.55
CA SER A 63 -12.66 -16.20 30.56
C SER A 63 -11.33 -16.56 31.24
N ALA A 64 -10.28 -16.80 30.46
CA ALA A 64 -8.95 -17.11 30.96
C ALA A 64 -8.41 -15.99 31.86
N PHE A 65 -8.56 -14.73 31.45
CA PHE A 65 -8.17 -13.56 32.26
C PHE A 65 -8.82 -13.59 33.65
N ARG A 66 -10.13 -13.85 33.73
CA ARG A 66 -10.86 -13.94 35.00
C ARG A 66 -10.35 -15.07 35.87
N MET A 67 -10.08 -16.24 35.28
CA MET A 67 -9.55 -17.40 36.00
C MET A 67 -8.15 -17.11 36.55
N LEU A 68 -7.23 -16.63 35.72
CA LEU A 68 -5.86 -16.30 36.11
C LEU A 68 -5.81 -15.23 37.20
N THR A 69 -6.68 -14.23 37.11
CA THR A 69 -6.82 -13.19 38.16
C THR A 69 -7.27 -13.80 39.49
N ARG A 70 -8.29 -14.68 39.46
CA ARG A 70 -8.79 -15.36 40.66
C ARG A 70 -7.73 -16.25 41.29
N ASP A 71 -6.93 -16.91 40.46
CA ASP A 71 -5.91 -17.87 40.88
C ASP A 71 -4.58 -17.18 41.29
N GLY A 72 -4.50 -15.84 41.21
CA GLY A 72 -3.33 -15.05 41.60
C GLY A 72 -2.16 -15.08 40.61
N ALA A 73 -2.40 -15.56 39.38
CA ALA A 73 -1.41 -15.62 38.32
C ALA A 73 -1.30 -14.27 37.59
N GLU A 74 -0.85 -13.22 38.29
CA GLU A 74 -0.91 -11.82 37.84
C GLU A 74 -0.20 -11.57 36.51
N MET A 75 1.01 -12.10 36.32
CA MET A 75 1.75 -11.97 35.05
C MET A 75 0.99 -12.60 33.87
N ALA A 76 0.47 -13.81 34.03
CA ALA A 76 -0.28 -14.50 32.98
C ALA A 76 -1.62 -13.79 32.69
N ALA A 77 -2.27 -13.23 33.71
CA ALA A 77 -3.47 -12.41 33.54
C ALA A 77 -3.15 -11.12 32.75
N ALA A 78 -2.04 -10.44 33.05
CA ALA A 78 -1.61 -9.27 32.30
C ALA A 78 -1.31 -9.59 30.83
N GLU A 79 -0.57 -10.67 30.56
CA GLU A 79 -0.31 -11.14 29.19
C GLU A 79 -1.61 -11.43 28.43
N THR A 80 -2.56 -12.11 29.08
CA THR A 80 -3.87 -12.40 28.47
C THR A 80 -4.62 -11.11 28.14
N ALA A 81 -4.59 -10.11 29.04
CA ALA A 81 -5.19 -8.81 28.79
C ALA A 81 -4.53 -8.06 27.61
N LEU A 82 -3.22 -8.22 27.40
CA LEU A 82 -2.51 -7.64 26.24
C LEU A 82 -2.89 -8.33 24.92
N VAL A 83 -3.07 -9.65 24.92
CA VAL A 83 -3.57 -10.37 23.73
C VAL A 83 -4.99 -9.91 23.38
N ILE A 84 -5.87 -9.74 24.37
CA ILE A 84 -7.21 -9.17 24.15
C ILE A 84 -7.09 -7.75 23.58
N ALA A 85 -6.20 -6.92 24.14
CA ALA A 85 -5.99 -5.57 23.66
C ALA A 85 -5.56 -5.55 22.19
N LEU A 86 -4.56 -6.37 21.80
CA LEU A 86 -4.09 -6.51 20.43
C LEU A 86 -5.22 -6.93 19.47
N ALA A 87 -5.98 -7.97 19.84
CA ALA A 87 -7.08 -8.48 19.03
C ALA A 87 -8.22 -7.44 18.85
N ARG A 88 -8.51 -6.63 19.86
CA ARG A 88 -9.50 -5.55 19.78
C ARG A 88 -9.00 -4.37 18.95
N LEU A 89 -7.74 -3.98 19.11
CA LEU A 89 -7.12 -2.88 18.35
C LEU A 89 -7.05 -3.17 16.85
N THR A 90 -6.69 -4.40 16.48
CA THR A 90 -6.65 -4.85 15.08
C THR A 90 -8.03 -4.89 14.41
N ARG A 91 -9.12 -4.97 15.20
CA ARG A 91 -10.53 -4.81 14.78
C ARG A 91 -11.03 -3.35 14.81
N ALA A 92 -10.13 -2.38 14.99
CA ALA A 92 -10.43 -0.96 15.15
C ALA A 92 -11.35 -0.64 16.36
N GLU A 93 -11.45 -1.53 17.35
CA GLU A 93 -12.19 -1.30 18.60
C GLU A 93 -11.33 -0.49 19.60
N LEU A 94 -10.89 0.71 19.18
CA LEU A 94 -9.83 1.50 19.85
C LEU A 94 -10.09 1.74 21.34
N THR A 95 -11.32 2.13 21.70
CA THR A 95 -11.69 2.43 23.09
C THR A 95 -11.57 1.21 23.99
N VAL A 96 -12.08 0.06 23.53
CA VAL A 96 -12.09 -1.18 24.30
C VAL A 96 -10.69 -1.77 24.37
N GLY A 97 -9.97 -1.80 23.23
CA GLY A 97 -8.59 -2.27 23.17
C GLY A 97 -7.65 -1.46 24.07
N THR A 98 -7.73 -0.13 24.03
CA THR A 98 -6.93 0.75 24.91
C THR A 98 -7.26 0.53 26.39
N ALA A 99 -8.53 0.27 26.72
CA ALA A 99 -8.92 -0.01 28.11
C ALA A 99 -8.32 -1.32 28.63
N TRP A 100 -8.24 -2.36 27.79
CA TRP A 100 -7.56 -3.61 28.12
C TRP A 100 -6.05 -3.43 28.28
N ALA A 101 -5.40 -2.69 27.38
CA ALA A 101 -3.98 -2.36 27.49
C ALA A 101 -3.67 -1.64 28.82
N ARG A 102 -4.44 -0.59 29.16
CA ARG A 102 -4.31 0.10 30.46
C ARG A 102 -4.58 -0.79 31.67
N ARG A 103 -5.40 -1.82 31.52
CA ARG A 103 -5.63 -2.81 32.58
C ARG A 103 -4.39 -3.67 32.79
N ALA A 104 -3.81 -4.19 31.71
CA ALA A 104 -2.57 -4.96 31.78
C ALA A 104 -1.43 -4.14 32.37
N HIS A 105 -1.23 -2.90 31.89
CA HIS A 105 -0.22 -1.98 32.40
C HIS A 105 -0.28 -1.79 33.92
N ARG A 106 -1.50 -1.63 34.48
CA ARG A 106 -1.68 -1.51 35.93
C ARG A 106 -1.33 -2.78 36.70
N ILE A 107 -1.60 -3.96 36.14
CA ILE A 107 -1.22 -5.24 36.77
C ILE A 107 0.31 -5.39 36.77
N LEU A 108 0.96 -4.99 35.67
CA LEU A 108 2.41 -5.12 35.49
C LEU A 108 3.22 -4.12 36.34
N ALA A 109 2.64 -2.98 36.71
CA ALA A 109 3.34 -1.91 37.43
C ALA A 109 3.98 -2.36 38.76
N ASP A 110 3.38 -3.34 39.44
CA ASP A 110 3.84 -3.86 40.72
C ASP A 110 4.63 -5.18 40.61
N LEU A 111 4.84 -5.67 39.38
CA LEU A 111 5.52 -6.94 39.11
C LEU A 111 6.96 -6.73 38.63
N PRO A 112 7.89 -7.67 38.91
CA PRO A 112 9.21 -7.67 38.29
C PRO A 112 9.09 -7.85 36.77
N ASP A 113 10.07 -7.30 36.05
CA ASP A 113 10.14 -7.39 34.60
C ASP A 113 9.98 -8.82 34.10
N GLY A 114 9.04 -8.99 33.18
CA GLY A 114 8.76 -10.25 32.50
C GLY A 114 8.28 -10.02 31.08
N ARG A 115 7.87 -11.10 30.42
CA ARG A 115 7.38 -11.07 29.04
C ARG A 115 6.19 -10.11 28.87
N GLY A 116 5.29 -10.03 29.86
CA GLY A 116 4.18 -9.08 29.87
C GLY A 116 4.61 -7.61 29.73
N HIS A 117 5.73 -7.20 30.35
CA HIS A 117 6.26 -5.83 30.21
C HIS A 117 6.76 -5.54 28.80
N ALA A 118 7.36 -6.52 28.12
CA ALA A 118 7.78 -6.37 26.74
C ALA A 118 6.58 -6.23 25.80
N TYR A 119 5.54 -7.04 26.00
CA TYR A 119 4.28 -6.94 25.25
C TYR A 119 3.59 -5.60 25.47
N ASP A 120 3.58 -5.09 26.71
CA ASP A 120 3.01 -3.77 27.05
C ASP A 120 3.75 -2.62 26.37
N VAL A 121 5.09 -2.61 26.44
CA VAL A 121 5.92 -1.59 25.78
C VAL A 121 5.74 -1.63 24.26
N TYR A 122 5.74 -2.83 23.67
CA TYR A 122 5.54 -3.00 22.24
C TYR A 122 4.16 -2.48 21.79
N LEU A 123 3.10 -2.87 22.49
CA LEU A 123 1.73 -2.49 22.13
C LEU A 123 1.49 -1.00 22.32
N ALA A 124 1.96 -0.43 23.44
CA ALA A 124 1.85 1.01 23.70
C ALA A 124 2.55 1.82 22.60
N ALA A 125 3.75 1.39 22.20
CA ALA A 125 4.50 2.09 21.17
C ALA A 125 3.90 1.91 19.76
N SER A 126 3.16 0.83 19.52
CA SER A 126 2.41 0.60 18.27
C SER A 126 1.10 1.41 18.21
N MET A 127 0.56 1.83 19.36
CA MET A 127 -0.66 2.66 19.45
C MET A 127 -0.40 4.17 19.30
N ASP A 128 0.82 4.64 19.59
CA ASP A 128 1.23 6.04 19.43
C ASP A 128 1.56 6.41 17.97
N LEU A 129 1.38 5.47 17.03
CA LEU A 129 1.44 5.73 15.59
C LEU A 129 0.18 6.50 15.16
N ASP A 130 0.17 7.81 15.36
CA ASP A 130 -0.71 8.65 14.57
C ASP A 130 -0.30 8.53 13.09
N GLY A 131 -1.27 8.65 12.17
CA GLY A 131 -1.06 8.52 10.72
C GLY A 131 -0.09 9.54 10.10
N THR A 132 0.74 10.21 10.91
CA THR A 132 1.81 11.13 10.54
C THR A 132 3.15 10.44 10.29
N GLY A 133 3.24 9.11 10.53
CA GLY A 133 4.46 8.35 10.32
C GLY A 133 5.52 8.57 11.42
N ALA A 134 5.07 8.97 12.62
CA ALA A 134 5.94 9.11 13.78
C ALA A 134 6.71 7.81 14.07
N LEU A 135 7.99 7.95 14.39
CA LEU A 135 8.84 6.84 14.82
C LEU A 135 8.29 6.26 16.13
N TRP A 136 8.43 4.94 16.32
CA TRP A 136 8.42 4.36 17.67
C TRP A 136 9.34 5.21 18.58
N PRO A 137 8.86 5.68 19.75
CA PRO A 137 9.66 6.53 20.62
C PRO A 137 11.00 5.87 20.95
N ALA A 138 12.10 6.64 20.91
CA ALA A 138 13.44 6.10 21.17
C ALA A 138 13.55 5.45 22.57
N GLU A 139 12.74 5.93 23.53
CA GLU A 139 12.60 5.36 24.85
C GLU A 139 12.01 3.95 24.81
N SER A 140 10.96 3.72 24.02
CA SER A 140 10.36 2.40 23.81
C SER A 140 11.33 1.44 23.15
N VAL A 141 12.10 1.89 22.14
CA VAL A 141 13.16 1.10 21.51
C VAL A 141 14.20 0.67 22.54
N SER A 142 14.71 1.61 23.33
CA SER A 142 15.74 1.36 24.35
C SER A 142 15.24 0.40 25.42
N ARG A 143 13.98 0.57 25.87
CA ARG A 143 13.36 -0.30 26.86
C ARG A 143 13.15 -1.72 26.33
N MET A 144 12.71 -1.88 25.08
CA MET A 144 12.59 -3.19 24.45
C MET A 144 13.93 -3.90 24.32
N GLN A 145 15.01 -3.18 23.98
CA GLN A 145 16.36 -3.74 23.90
C GLN A 145 16.87 -4.19 25.27
N GLN A 146 16.61 -3.40 26.31
CA GLN A 146 16.93 -3.77 27.69
C GLN A 146 16.20 -5.07 28.09
N LEU A 147 14.88 -5.12 27.89
CA LEU A 147 14.07 -6.30 28.23
C LEU A 147 14.52 -7.55 27.46
N ALA A 148 14.87 -7.41 26.17
CA ALA A 148 15.40 -8.52 25.37
C ALA A 148 16.73 -9.04 25.91
N ALA A 149 17.63 -8.15 26.34
CA ALA A 149 18.93 -8.52 26.90
C ALA A 149 18.81 -9.20 28.28
N GLU A 150 17.89 -8.72 29.12
CA GLU A 150 17.67 -9.23 30.47
C GLU A 150 16.90 -10.55 30.49
N LEU A 151 15.82 -10.65 29.70
CA LEU A 151 14.92 -11.81 29.72
C LEU A 151 15.38 -12.96 28.81
N GLN A 152 16.07 -12.66 27.71
CA GLN A 152 16.56 -13.65 26.74
C GLN A 152 15.47 -14.63 26.24
N LEU A 153 14.24 -14.13 26.12
CA LEU A 153 13.10 -14.88 25.60
C LEU A 153 12.95 -14.61 24.10
N PRO A 154 12.82 -15.65 23.24
CA PRO A 154 12.69 -15.47 21.79
C PRO A 154 11.58 -14.49 21.37
N ALA A 155 10.40 -14.58 21.99
CA ALA A 155 9.29 -13.66 21.72
C ALA A 155 9.63 -12.20 22.04
N VAL A 156 10.37 -11.94 23.13
CA VAL A 156 10.79 -10.59 23.52
C VAL A 156 11.86 -10.05 22.55
N SER A 157 12.82 -10.91 22.18
CA SER A 157 13.84 -10.56 21.19
C SER A 157 13.23 -10.24 19.82
N ALA A 158 12.24 -11.01 19.37
CA ALA A 158 11.53 -10.76 18.12
C ALA A 158 10.82 -9.40 18.11
N LEU A 159 10.03 -9.09 19.15
CA LEU A 159 9.34 -7.80 19.25
C LEU A 159 10.31 -6.62 19.38
N SER A 160 11.43 -6.81 20.10
CA SER A 160 12.49 -5.80 20.19
C SER A 160 13.15 -5.56 18.82
N ALA A 161 13.38 -6.61 18.05
CA ALA A 161 13.91 -6.54 16.71
C ALA A 161 12.94 -5.83 15.75
N VAL A 162 11.62 -6.04 15.86
CA VAL A 162 10.63 -5.27 15.09
C VAL A 162 10.73 -3.77 15.36
N VAL A 163 10.65 -3.38 16.64
CA VAL A 163 10.69 -1.96 17.03
C VAL A 163 12.01 -1.30 16.63
N SER A 164 13.13 -1.99 16.87
CA SER A 164 14.47 -1.53 16.47
C SER A 164 14.61 -1.43 14.95
N GLY A 165 14.07 -2.41 14.23
CA GLY A 165 14.12 -2.51 12.78
C GLY A 165 13.34 -1.39 12.10
N MET A 166 12.10 -1.15 12.53
CA MET A 166 11.26 -0.06 12.04
C MET A 166 11.91 1.31 12.31
N HIS A 167 12.46 1.51 13.52
CA HIS A 167 13.18 2.74 13.86
C HIS A 167 14.41 2.95 12.96
N ALA A 168 15.19 1.89 12.68
CA ALA A 168 16.34 1.96 11.79
C ALA A 168 15.95 2.28 10.34
N ILE A 169 14.92 1.61 9.80
CA ILE A 169 14.41 1.86 8.44
C ILE A 169 13.98 3.31 8.27
N ARG A 170 13.16 3.82 9.20
CA ARG A 170 12.63 5.18 9.15
C ARG A 170 13.74 6.23 9.30
N ALA A 171 14.86 5.88 9.93
CA ALA A 171 16.08 6.69 9.99
C ALA A 171 17.02 6.52 8.78
N GLY A 172 16.62 5.79 7.73
CA GLY A 172 17.41 5.54 6.53
C GLY A 172 18.48 4.44 6.66
N ARG A 173 18.55 3.73 7.80
CA ARG A 173 19.41 2.55 7.98
C ARG A 173 18.66 1.29 7.58
N THR A 174 18.20 1.24 6.34
CA THR A 174 17.28 0.20 5.84
C THR A 174 17.89 -1.21 5.89
N ALA A 175 19.19 -1.36 5.60
CA ALA A 175 19.85 -2.65 5.67
C ALA A 175 19.87 -3.22 7.10
N ASP A 176 20.25 -2.41 8.08
CA ASP A 176 20.24 -2.80 9.50
C ASP A 176 18.81 -3.11 9.95
N GLY A 177 17.85 -2.29 9.54
CA GLY A 177 16.47 -2.47 9.96
C GLY A 177 15.83 -3.73 9.39
N PHE A 178 16.07 -4.06 8.11
CA PHE A 178 15.62 -5.34 7.57
C PHE A 178 16.34 -6.53 8.18
N ALA A 179 17.62 -6.43 8.55
CA ALA A 179 18.29 -7.52 9.26
C ALA A 179 17.57 -7.84 10.60
N GLN A 180 17.12 -6.82 11.32
CA GLN A 180 16.33 -7.03 12.55
C GLN A 180 14.95 -7.65 12.25
N LEU A 181 14.24 -7.16 11.22
CA LEU A 181 12.94 -7.72 10.84
C LEU A 181 13.05 -9.17 10.36
N ASP A 182 14.12 -9.52 9.65
CA ASP A 182 14.38 -10.88 9.20
C ASP A 182 14.58 -11.83 10.39
N GLU A 183 15.31 -11.41 11.42
CA GLU A 183 15.46 -12.17 12.67
C GLU A 183 14.11 -12.35 13.39
N ALA A 184 13.29 -11.30 13.46
CA ALA A 184 11.95 -11.41 14.04
C ALA A 184 11.06 -12.40 13.27
N MET A 185 11.16 -12.37 11.93
CA MET A 185 10.45 -13.30 11.05
C MET A 185 10.93 -14.75 11.17
N LEU A 186 12.20 -14.99 11.51
CA LEU A 186 12.70 -16.33 11.83
C LEU A 186 12.01 -16.91 13.06
N CYS A 187 11.82 -16.09 14.10
CA CYS A 187 11.09 -16.51 15.30
C CYS A 187 9.63 -16.88 14.98
N VAL A 188 8.98 -16.14 14.07
CA VAL A 188 7.62 -16.44 13.59
C VAL A 188 7.55 -17.82 12.95
N VAL A 189 8.39 -18.09 11.95
CA VAL A 189 8.33 -19.36 11.20
C VAL A 189 8.89 -20.56 11.98
N SER A 190 9.48 -20.32 13.15
CA SER A 190 10.08 -21.33 14.04
C SER A 190 9.23 -21.65 15.28
N ASP A 191 7.99 -21.17 15.37
CA ASP A 191 7.08 -21.34 16.54
C ASP A 191 7.57 -20.75 17.86
N GLU A 192 8.35 -19.68 17.79
CA GLU A 192 8.91 -19.06 18.98
C GLU A 192 8.03 -17.93 19.55
N LEU A 193 6.90 -17.64 18.87
CA LEU A 193 5.90 -16.65 19.28
C LEU A 193 4.53 -17.28 19.45
N GLU A 194 3.74 -16.71 20.37
CA GLU A 194 2.30 -16.92 20.42
C GLU A 194 1.66 -16.43 19.09
N PRO A 195 0.65 -17.15 18.53
CA PRO A 195 0.14 -16.91 17.18
C PRO A 195 -0.34 -15.47 16.94
N GLU A 196 -0.95 -14.86 17.95
CA GLU A 196 -1.49 -13.50 17.89
C GLU A 196 -0.37 -12.46 17.67
N TRP A 197 0.77 -12.63 18.36
CA TRP A 197 1.95 -11.79 18.17
C TRP A 197 2.71 -12.13 16.89
N ALA A 198 2.75 -13.41 16.52
CA ALA A 198 3.35 -13.83 15.26
C ALA A 198 2.66 -13.19 14.04
N GLY A 199 1.33 -13.10 14.08
CA GLY A 199 0.53 -12.41 13.06
C GLY A 199 0.87 -10.92 12.95
N ASP A 200 1.05 -10.24 14.08
CA ASP A 200 1.40 -8.82 14.11
C ASP A 200 2.82 -8.55 13.56
N VAL A 201 3.82 -9.33 13.97
CA VAL A 201 5.20 -9.26 13.44
C VAL A 201 5.23 -9.48 11.94
N LEU A 202 4.50 -10.49 11.46
CA LEU A 202 4.37 -10.80 10.03
C LEU A 202 3.75 -9.62 9.28
N CYS A 203 2.57 -9.15 9.71
CA CYS A 203 1.87 -8.09 8.98
C CYS A 203 2.68 -6.78 8.99
N THR A 204 3.34 -6.43 10.10
CA THR A 204 4.24 -5.26 10.17
C THR A 204 5.41 -5.37 9.18
N THR A 205 6.07 -6.53 9.13
CA THR A 205 7.21 -6.77 8.23
C THR A 205 6.79 -6.71 6.77
N ILE A 206 5.67 -7.35 6.41
CA ILE A 206 5.14 -7.34 5.05
C ILE A 206 4.70 -5.94 4.65
N HIS A 207 4.08 -5.19 5.56
CA HIS A 207 3.65 -3.81 5.31
C HIS A 207 4.83 -2.90 4.98
N VAL A 208 5.91 -2.93 5.76
CA VAL A 208 7.08 -2.07 5.47
C VAL A 208 7.84 -2.51 4.20
N CYS A 209 7.86 -3.81 3.89
CA CYS A 209 8.36 -4.28 2.59
C CYS A 209 7.55 -3.69 1.45
N HIS A 210 6.22 -3.66 1.59
CA HIS A 210 5.35 -2.98 0.65
C HIS A 210 5.67 -1.49 0.59
N GLU A 211 5.64 -0.73 1.71
CA GLU A 211 5.94 0.71 1.72
C GLU A 211 7.22 1.07 0.96
N LEU A 212 8.30 0.30 1.19
CA LEU A 212 9.60 0.46 0.53
C LEU A 212 9.71 -0.15 -0.87
N ALA A 213 8.67 -0.83 -1.38
CA ALA A 213 8.69 -1.55 -2.65
C ALA A 213 9.78 -2.65 -2.72
N ASP A 214 10.11 -3.30 -1.60
CA ASP A 214 10.93 -4.51 -1.53
C ASP A 214 10.06 -5.76 -1.75
N PHE A 215 9.51 -5.87 -2.96
CA PHE A 215 8.61 -6.97 -3.35
C PHE A 215 9.28 -8.34 -3.30
N ARG A 216 10.62 -8.40 -3.42
CA ARG A 216 11.35 -9.66 -3.34
C ARG A 216 11.29 -10.20 -1.91
N ARG A 217 11.67 -9.39 -0.93
CA ARG A 217 11.59 -9.75 0.49
C ARG A 217 10.17 -10.04 0.92
N MET A 218 9.22 -9.20 0.49
CA MET A 218 7.79 -9.40 0.70
C MET A 218 7.36 -10.81 0.23
N ALA A 219 7.76 -11.22 -0.98
CA ALA A 219 7.43 -12.53 -1.53
C ALA A 219 8.08 -13.71 -0.78
N ASP A 220 9.35 -13.57 -0.39
CA ASP A 220 10.08 -14.62 0.30
C ASP A 220 9.46 -14.89 1.68
N TRP A 221 9.19 -13.83 2.45
CA TRP A 221 8.54 -13.96 3.77
C TRP A 221 7.08 -14.36 3.70
N THR A 222 6.32 -13.87 2.70
CA THR A 222 4.93 -14.31 2.50
C THR A 222 4.88 -15.82 2.28
N ARG A 223 5.74 -16.36 1.42
CA ARG A 223 5.79 -17.81 1.15
C ARG A 223 6.23 -18.63 2.36
N ALA A 224 7.21 -18.14 3.12
CA ALA A 224 7.66 -18.81 4.33
C ALA A 224 6.54 -18.87 5.38
N ALA A 225 5.80 -17.77 5.56
CA ALA A 225 4.64 -17.73 6.43
C ALA A 225 3.53 -18.68 5.94
N GLU A 226 3.28 -18.75 4.62
CA GLU A 226 2.26 -19.63 4.06
C GLU A 226 2.59 -21.11 4.31
N ALA A 227 3.85 -21.48 4.10
CA ALA A 227 4.33 -22.83 4.41
C ALA A 227 4.21 -23.14 5.91
N TRP A 228 4.52 -22.17 6.77
CA TRP A 228 4.36 -22.27 8.21
C TRP A 228 2.89 -22.48 8.60
N CYS A 229 1.95 -21.69 8.08
CA CYS A 229 0.52 -21.87 8.37
C CYS A 229 -0.01 -23.22 7.84
N ALA A 230 0.36 -23.59 6.63
CA ALA A 230 -0.07 -24.85 6.01
C ALA A 230 0.40 -26.08 6.80
N ALA A 231 1.62 -26.06 7.34
CA ALA A 231 2.14 -27.13 8.19
C ALA A 231 1.34 -27.32 9.49
N ARG A 232 0.54 -26.32 9.90
CA ARG A 232 -0.31 -26.33 11.08
C ARG A 232 -1.78 -26.53 10.74
N GLY A 233 -2.13 -27.02 9.55
CA GLY A 233 -3.52 -27.29 9.19
C GLY A 233 -4.41 -26.04 9.17
N ALA A 234 -3.79 -24.86 9.11
CA ALA A 234 -4.48 -23.61 9.25
C ALA A 234 -4.50 -22.87 7.92
N HIS A 235 -5.66 -22.88 7.27
CA HIS A 235 -5.87 -22.23 5.98
C HIS A 235 -6.47 -20.81 6.12
N VAL A 236 -6.95 -20.46 7.32
CA VAL A 236 -7.70 -19.22 7.61
C VAL A 236 -6.84 -18.15 8.26
N VAL A 237 -5.59 -18.46 8.59
CA VAL A 237 -4.63 -17.59 9.32
C VAL A 237 -4.29 -16.29 8.59
N TYR A 238 -4.81 -16.14 7.37
CA TYR A 238 -4.81 -14.93 6.56
C TYR A 238 -6.21 -14.34 6.45
N ALA A 239 -6.84 -13.98 7.56
CA ALA A 239 -7.99 -13.07 7.56
C ALA A 239 -7.47 -11.64 7.79
N GLY A 240 -7.89 -10.66 6.99
CA GLY A 240 -7.47 -9.26 7.15
C GLY A 240 -6.22 -8.85 6.36
N VAL A 241 -5.35 -8.05 6.98
CA VAL A 241 -4.27 -7.25 6.34
C VAL A 241 -3.31 -8.11 5.53
N CYS A 242 -2.85 -9.21 6.11
CA CYS A 242 -1.94 -10.12 5.45
C CYS A 242 -2.56 -10.79 4.20
N ARG A 243 -3.90 -10.91 4.10
CA ARG A 243 -4.59 -11.36 2.87
C ARG A 243 -4.47 -10.33 1.76
N VAL A 244 -4.69 -9.05 2.08
CA VAL A 244 -4.61 -7.93 1.13
C VAL A 244 -3.19 -7.78 0.61
N HIS A 245 -2.18 -7.79 1.47
CA HIS A 245 -0.77 -7.70 1.05
C HIS A 245 -0.34 -8.86 0.14
N ARG A 246 -0.83 -10.07 0.37
CA ARG A 246 -0.61 -11.20 -0.56
C ARG A 246 -1.25 -10.94 -1.92
N LEU A 247 -2.46 -10.39 -1.95
CA LEU A 247 -3.16 -10.02 -3.19
C LEU A 247 -2.46 -8.86 -3.91
N GLU A 248 -1.85 -7.92 -3.17
CA GLU A 248 -0.97 -6.91 -3.73
C GLU A 248 0.23 -7.54 -4.43
N LEU A 249 0.88 -8.54 -3.82
CA LEU A 249 1.99 -9.26 -4.44
C LEU A 249 1.57 -10.05 -5.70
N GLN A 250 0.40 -10.70 -5.67
CA GLN A 250 -0.16 -11.38 -6.84
C GLN A 250 -0.48 -10.39 -7.96
N SER A 251 -1.03 -9.24 -7.61
CA SER A 251 -1.26 -8.15 -8.56
C SER A 251 0.05 -7.64 -9.16
N ALA A 252 1.05 -7.41 -8.32
CA ALA A 252 2.36 -6.92 -8.69
C ALA A 252 3.10 -7.89 -9.63
N SER A 253 2.84 -9.20 -9.51
CA SER A 253 3.39 -10.26 -10.38
C SER A 253 2.54 -10.57 -11.61
N GLY A 254 1.37 -9.95 -11.76
CA GLY A 254 0.53 -10.04 -12.96
C GLY A 254 -0.57 -11.10 -12.92
N GLU A 255 -0.85 -11.71 -11.77
CA GLU A 255 -1.93 -12.70 -11.58
C GLU A 255 -3.31 -12.03 -11.39
N TRP A 256 -3.67 -11.11 -12.27
CA TRP A 256 -4.77 -10.16 -12.05
C TRP A 256 -6.16 -10.80 -12.01
N ASP A 257 -6.45 -11.81 -12.83
CA ASP A 257 -7.78 -12.46 -12.83
C ASP A 257 -8.11 -13.10 -11.48
N ALA A 258 -7.13 -13.80 -10.90
CA ALA A 258 -7.28 -14.39 -9.58
C ALA A 258 -7.32 -13.32 -8.48
N ALA A 259 -6.47 -12.29 -8.60
CA ALA A 259 -6.35 -11.22 -7.61
C ALA A 259 -7.63 -10.36 -7.53
N GLU A 260 -8.25 -9.96 -8.64
CA GLU A 260 -9.47 -9.13 -8.62
C GLU A 260 -10.61 -9.83 -7.88
N ALA A 261 -10.93 -11.06 -8.30
CA ALA A 261 -12.03 -11.81 -7.71
C ALA A 261 -11.77 -12.11 -6.23
N ALA A 262 -10.51 -12.31 -5.84
CA ALA A 262 -10.13 -12.53 -4.45
C ALA A 262 -10.12 -11.25 -3.61
N LEU A 263 -9.76 -10.09 -4.19
CA LEU A 263 -9.85 -8.77 -3.54
C LEU A 263 -11.30 -8.40 -3.28
N GLU A 264 -12.21 -8.55 -4.25
CA GLU A 264 -13.63 -8.28 -4.06
C GLU A 264 -14.20 -9.08 -2.88
N ARG A 265 -14.00 -10.41 -2.89
CA ARG A 265 -14.43 -11.27 -1.78
C ARG A 265 -13.80 -10.88 -0.45
N ALA A 266 -12.49 -10.60 -0.44
CA ALA A 266 -11.79 -10.22 0.77
C ALA A 266 -12.34 -8.90 1.34
N CYS A 267 -12.59 -7.90 0.51
CA CYS A 267 -13.13 -6.62 0.95
C CYS A 267 -14.58 -6.74 1.45
N ASP A 268 -15.41 -7.56 0.80
CA ASP A 268 -16.77 -7.84 1.25
C ASP A 268 -16.78 -8.57 2.60
N ASP A 269 -15.91 -9.57 2.78
CA ASP A 269 -15.74 -10.30 4.05
C ASP A 269 -15.27 -9.37 5.20
N LEU A 270 -14.42 -8.38 4.89
CA LEU A 270 -13.80 -7.49 5.87
C LEU A 270 -14.63 -6.25 6.21
N GLY A 271 -15.64 -5.91 5.40
CA GLY A 271 -16.20 -4.56 5.27
C GLY A 271 -16.51 -3.80 6.57
N SER A 272 -17.26 -4.40 7.51
CA SER A 272 -17.60 -3.74 8.78
C SER A 272 -16.55 -3.91 9.87
N ASP A 273 -15.83 -5.03 9.86
CA ASP A 273 -15.02 -5.49 10.99
C ASP A 273 -13.59 -4.95 10.91
N HIS A 274 -13.11 -4.66 9.70
CA HIS A 274 -11.76 -4.18 9.44
C HIS A 274 -11.76 -3.14 8.31
N PRO A 275 -12.36 -1.95 8.52
CA PRO A 275 -12.60 -0.97 7.46
C PRO A 275 -11.31 -0.51 6.78
N TRP A 276 -10.24 -0.20 7.54
CA TRP A 276 -8.96 0.23 6.96
C TRP A 276 -8.37 -0.81 6.01
N VAL A 277 -8.44 -2.09 6.40
CA VAL A 277 -7.92 -3.21 5.62
C VAL A 277 -8.71 -3.42 4.34
N ALA A 278 -10.04 -3.37 4.45
CA ALA A 278 -10.91 -3.39 3.28
C ALA A 278 -10.59 -2.19 2.36
N GLY A 279 -10.28 -1.03 2.93
CA GLY A 279 -9.85 0.16 2.19
C GLY A 279 -8.60 -0.06 1.34
N GLU A 280 -7.54 -0.67 1.90
CA GLU A 280 -6.33 -1.03 1.15
C GLU A 280 -6.64 -2.04 0.03
N GLY A 281 -7.50 -3.03 0.31
CA GLY A 281 -7.95 -3.99 -0.70
C GLY A 281 -8.74 -3.32 -1.84
N TRP A 282 -9.62 -2.37 -1.52
CA TRP A 282 -10.35 -1.57 -2.52
C TRP A 282 -9.42 -0.66 -3.33
N HIS A 283 -8.40 -0.07 -2.70
CA HIS A 283 -7.39 0.70 -3.40
C HIS A 283 -6.66 -0.19 -4.42
N GLN A 284 -6.24 -1.39 -4.00
CA GLN A 284 -5.54 -2.31 -4.87
C GLN A 284 -6.41 -2.84 -6.02
N LEU A 285 -7.70 -3.10 -5.77
CA LEU A 285 -8.65 -3.44 -6.83
C LEU A 285 -8.80 -2.28 -7.84
N GLY A 286 -8.82 -1.05 -7.34
CA GLY A 286 -8.80 0.16 -8.15
C GLY A 286 -7.58 0.22 -9.06
N GLU A 287 -6.39 -0.09 -8.54
CA GLU A 287 -5.15 -0.15 -9.33
C GLU A 287 -5.24 -1.17 -10.46
N ILE A 288 -5.65 -2.42 -10.18
CA ILE A 288 -5.74 -3.45 -11.22
C ILE A 288 -6.71 -3.01 -12.33
N ARG A 289 -7.91 -2.55 -11.95
CA ARG A 289 -8.93 -2.11 -12.92
C ARG A 289 -8.45 -0.90 -13.73
N ARG A 290 -7.75 0.05 -13.11
CA ARG A 290 -7.14 1.18 -13.80
C ARG A 290 -6.11 0.70 -14.83
N LEU A 291 -5.24 -0.24 -14.44
CA LEU A 291 -4.21 -0.80 -15.32
C LEU A 291 -4.79 -1.65 -16.46
N ARG A 292 -5.96 -2.26 -16.27
CA ARG A 292 -6.74 -2.94 -17.32
C ARG A 292 -7.56 -2.01 -18.22
N GLY A 293 -7.63 -0.72 -17.89
CA GLY A 293 -8.44 0.26 -18.62
C GLY A 293 -9.93 0.28 -18.25
N ASP A 294 -10.34 -0.43 -17.20
CA ASP A 294 -11.69 -0.30 -16.62
C ASP A 294 -11.77 0.94 -15.72
N ALA A 295 -11.92 2.10 -16.37
CA ALA A 295 -12.03 3.39 -15.68
C ALA A 295 -13.25 3.48 -14.75
N ALA A 296 -14.36 2.83 -15.09
CA ALA A 296 -15.58 2.88 -14.30
C ALA A 296 -15.43 2.05 -13.01
N GLY A 297 -14.96 0.80 -13.13
CA GLY A 297 -14.72 -0.06 -11.99
C GLY A 297 -13.56 0.42 -11.12
N ALA A 298 -12.52 1.04 -11.68
CA ALA A 298 -11.45 1.66 -10.91
C ALA A 298 -11.97 2.79 -10.03
N ARG A 299 -12.77 3.71 -10.59
CA ARG A 299 -13.40 4.81 -9.84
C ARG A 299 -14.31 4.30 -8.73
N ALA A 300 -15.10 3.25 -8.99
CA ALA A 300 -15.95 2.64 -7.98
C ALA A 300 -15.12 2.09 -6.81
N ALA A 301 -14.04 1.37 -7.10
CA ALA A 301 -13.15 0.81 -6.09
C ALA A 301 -12.42 1.90 -5.28
N TYR A 302 -11.85 2.93 -5.92
CA TYR A 302 -11.28 4.08 -5.21
C TYR A 302 -12.28 4.83 -4.35
N GLY A 303 -13.55 4.89 -4.77
CA GLY A 303 -14.65 5.40 -3.96
C GLY A 303 -14.83 4.63 -2.66
N GLN A 304 -14.82 3.30 -2.73
CA GLN A 304 -14.91 2.43 -1.55
C GLN A 304 -13.68 2.58 -0.63
N ALA A 305 -12.47 2.63 -1.21
CA ALA A 305 -11.23 2.87 -0.46
C ALA A 305 -11.33 4.16 0.37
N ARG A 306 -11.81 5.24 -0.25
CA ARG A 306 -12.00 6.53 0.44
C ARG A 306 -13.07 6.47 1.52
N SER A 307 -14.19 5.79 1.27
CA SER A 307 -15.24 5.58 2.27
C SER A 307 -14.72 4.81 3.50
N ALA A 308 -13.72 3.96 3.30
CA ALA A 308 -12.99 3.25 4.34
C ALA A 308 -11.85 4.07 4.99
N GLY A 309 -11.62 5.31 4.58
CA GLY A 309 -10.59 6.19 5.12
C GLY A 309 -9.19 6.05 4.49
N VAL A 310 -9.05 5.28 3.41
CA VAL A 310 -7.80 5.11 2.67
C VAL A 310 -7.74 6.09 1.50
N ASP A 311 -6.64 6.83 1.38
CA ASP A 311 -6.41 7.78 0.28
C ASP A 311 -6.06 7.02 -1.01
N PRO A 312 -6.89 7.08 -2.08
CA PRO A 312 -6.65 6.32 -3.30
C PRO A 312 -5.60 6.93 -4.25
N VAL A 313 -4.94 8.00 -3.83
CA VAL A 313 -3.82 8.62 -4.57
C VAL A 313 -2.55 7.77 -4.33
N PRO A 314 -1.77 7.41 -5.37
CA PRO A 314 -1.70 8.05 -6.70
C PRO A 314 -2.63 7.49 -7.77
N GLY A 315 -3.24 6.33 -7.55
CA GLY A 315 -4.02 5.61 -8.56
C GLY A 315 -5.12 6.44 -9.19
N GLU A 316 -5.94 7.07 -8.36
CA GLU A 316 -7.04 7.90 -8.84
C GLU A 316 -6.54 9.15 -9.59
N ALA A 317 -5.40 9.73 -9.21
CA ALA A 317 -4.82 10.86 -9.93
C ALA A 317 -4.34 10.46 -11.33
N LEU A 318 -3.76 9.26 -11.48
CA LEU A 318 -3.38 8.71 -12.78
C LEU A 318 -4.61 8.39 -13.65
N LEU A 319 -5.72 7.93 -13.04
CA LEU A 319 -6.98 7.74 -13.75
C LEU A 319 -7.52 9.08 -14.29
N VAL A 320 -7.54 10.11 -13.45
CA VAL A 320 -7.95 11.48 -13.84
C VAL A 320 -7.04 12.06 -14.93
N LEU A 321 -5.74 11.75 -14.90
CA LEU A 321 -4.81 12.12 -15.96
C LEU A 321 -5.17 11.44 -17.29
N ALA A 322 -5.44 10.13 -17.27
CA ALA A 322 -5.82 9.36 -18.46
C ALA A 322 -7.13 9.86 -19.10
N GLU A 323 -8.06 10.37 -18.29
CA GLU A 323 -9.32 10.98 -18.73
C GLU A 323 -9.16 12.40 -19.30
N GLY A 324 -7.95 12.95 -19.28
CA GLY A 324 -7.63 14.25 -19.88
C GLY A 324 -7.85 15.45 -18.95
N GLU A 325 -7.84 15.25 -17.63
CA GLU A 325 -7.94 16.32 -16.62
C GLU A 325 -6.60 16.55 -15.85
N PRO A 326 -5.48 16.91 -16.53
CA PRO A 326 -4.15 16.90 -15.93
C PRO A 326 -3.98 17.92 -14.78
N ALA A 327 -4.68 19.07 -14.83
CA ALA A 327 -4.65 20.06 -13.75
C ALA A 327 -5.30 19.54 -12.46
N ARG A 328 -6.35 18.73 -12.57
CA ARG A 328 -7.02 18.09 -11.44
C ARG A 328 -6.16 17.00 -10.85
N ALA A 329 -5.55 16.16 -11.70
CA ALA A 329 -4.58 15.15 -11.28
C ALA A 329 -3.39 15.78 -10.50
N ALA A 330 -2.87 16.92 -10.99
CA ALA A 330 -1.81 17.65 -10.30
C ALA A 330 -2.24 18.15 -8.92
N ALA A 331 -3.44 18.72 -8.78
CA ALA A 331 -3.95 19.16 -7.49
C ALA A 331 -4.10 18.01 -6.49
N MET A 332 -4.58 16.84 -6.94
CA MET A 332 -4.72 15.65 -6.09
C MET A 332 -3.36 15.16 -5.55
N ILE A 333 -2.34 15.08 -6.42
CA ILE A 333 -0.99 14.69 -6.00
C ILE A 333 -0.38 15.71 -5.04
N THR A 334 -0.51 17.02 -5.32
CA THR A 334 0.01 18.07 -4.43
C THR A 334 -0.58 17.96 -3.03
N THR A 335 -1.91 17.83 -2.91
CA THR A 335 -2.56 17.69 -1.61
C THR A 335 -2.14 16.41 -0.88
N SER A 336 -2.02 15.28 -1.58
CA SER A 336 -1.60 14.02 -0.95
C SER A 336 -0.13 14.05 -0.51
N LEU A 337 0.75 14.72 -1.26
CA LEU A 337 2.15 14.92 -0.89
C LEU A 337 2.30 15.71 0.42
N GLU A 338 1.46 16.72 0.67
CA GLU A 338 1.52 17.56 1.88
C GLU A 338 1.14 16.81 3.17
N GLN A 339 0.43 15.69 3.05
CA GLN A 339 -0.13 14.93 4.18
C GLN A 339 0.70 13.70 4.56
N ARG A 340 1.77 13.40 3.82
CA ARG A 340 2.55 12.17 3.99
C ARG A 340 3.95 12.45 4.50
N ASP A 341 4.46 11.50 5.28
CA ASP A 341 5.86 11.45 5.68
C ASP A 341 6.77 11.12 4.49
N ARG A 342 8.09 11.13 4.73
CA ARG A 342 9.09 10.90 3.68
C ARG A 342 8.87 9.58 2.93
N MET A 343 8.58 8.49 3.65
CA MET A 343 8.39 7.17 3.05
C MET A 343 7.09 7.11 2.24
N GLY A 344 5.99 7.62 2.79
CA GLY A 344 4.69 7.68 2.11
C GLY A 344 4.70 8.57 0.87
N ARG A 345 5.52 9.62 0.85
CA ARG A 345 5.71 10.50 -0.31
C ARG A 345 6.36 9.78 -1.49
N ALA A 346 7.33 8.90 -1.27
CA ALA A 346 8.10 8.22 -2.34
C ALA A 346 7.21 7.54 -3.39
N ARG A 347 6.08 6.96 -2.97
CA ARG A 347 5.07 6.32 -3.84
C ARG A 347 4.32 7.28 -4.75
N LEU A 348 4.25 8.56 -4.37
CA LEU A 348 3.60 9.61 -5.14
C LEU A 348 4.55 10.28 -6.14
N LEU A 349 5.86 10.21 -5.92
CA LEU A 349 6.84 11.01 -6.68
C LEU A 349 6.91 10.60 -8.15
N ARG A 350 6.99 9.30 -8.48
CA ARG A 350 7.02 8.87 -9.89
C ARG A 350 5.73 9.22 -10.65
N PRO A 351 4.51 8.91 -10.16
CA PRO A 351 3.27 9.40 -10.76
C PRO A 351 3.21 10.93 -10.84
N GLY A 352 3.72 11.62 -9.82
CA GLY A 352 3.82 13.08 -9.79
C GLY A 352 4.70 13.63 -10.90
N VAL A 353 5.84 12.98 -11.21
CA VAL A 353 6.70 13.33 -12.36
C VAL A 353 5.92 13.18 -13.67
N GLU A 354 5.20 12.07 -13.88
CA GLU A 354 4.37 11.86 -15.07
C GLU A 354 3.31 12.96 -15.22
N ILE A 355 2.60 13.28 -14.15
CA ILE A 355 1.58 14.34 -14.11
C ILE A 355 2.20 15.73 -14.34
N ALA A 356 3.37 16.01 -13.77
CA ALA A 356 4.10 17.26 -13.96
C ALA A 356 4.53 17.44 -15.42
N LEU A 357 5.03 16.38 -16.06
CA LEU A 357 5.40 16.38 -17.48
C LEU A 357 4.16 16.58 -18.37
N ALA A 358 3.06 15.89 -18.08
CA ALA A 358 1.80 16.03 -18.81
C ALA A 358 1.13 17.41 -18.65
N THR A 359 1.41 18.12 -17.55
CA THR A 359 0.94 19.51 -17.32
C THR A 359 1.91 20.57 -17.85
N GLY A 360 3.05 20.19 -18.44
CA GLY A 360 4.05 21.14 -18.93
C GLY A 360 4.79 21.89 -17.82
N ARG A 361 5.01 21.24 -16.67
CA ARG A 361 5.67 21.80 -15.48
C ARG A 361 7.04 21.13 -15.23
N PRO A 362 8.07 21.39 -16.07
CA PRO A 362 9.35 20.69 -15.99
C PRO A 362 10.11 20.94 -14.68
N GLU A 363 10.03 22.14 -14.11
CA GLU A 363 10.67 22.44 -12.81
C GLU A 363 10.06 21.62 -11.67
N TRP A 364 8.74 21.42 -11.69
CA TRP A 364 8.07 20.59 -10.70
C TRP A 364 8.42 19.12 -10.89
N ALA A 365 8.47 18.64 -12.15
CA ALA A 365 8.93 17.29 -12.46
C ALA A 365 10.36 17.04 -11.95
N ARG A 366 11.26 18.01 -12.15
CA ARG A 366 12.63 17.94 -11.64
C ARG A 366 12.68 17.90 -10.12
N GLN A 367 11.93 18.75 -9.42
CA GLN A 367 11.86 18.71 -7.95
C GLN A 367 11.40 17.36 -7.40
N LEU A 368 10.35 16.78 -7.99
CA LEU A 368 9.83 15.47 -7.59
C LEU A 368 10.83 14.34 -7.89
N LEU A 369 11.54 14.43 -9.02
CA LEU A 369 12.59 13.48 -9.39
C LEU A 369 13.80 13.58 -8.43
N ASP A 370 14.28 14.79 -8.14
CA ASP A 370 15.41 15.04 -7.24
C ASP A 370 15.11 14.46 -5.84
N GLU A 371 13.88 14.64 -5.37
CA GLU A 371 13.40 14.05 -4.10
C GLU A 371 13.39 12.51 -4.16
N LEU A 372 12.87 11.92 -5.24
CA LEU A 372 12.79 10.47 -5.41
C LEU A 372 14.18 9.83 -5.51
N GLU A 373 15.13 10.48 -6.19
CA GLU A 373 16.53 10.05 -6.25
C GLU A 373 17.21 10.11 -4.87
N ALA A 374 16.95 11.17 -4.10
CA ALA A 374 17.45 11.30 -2.73
C ALA A 374 16.88 10.19 -1.83
N ASP A 375 15.60 9.88 -1.94
CA ASP A 375 14.94 8.81 -1.17
C ASP A 375 15.42 7.42 -1.57
N ALA A 376 15.59 7.17 -2.87
CA ALA A 376 16.18 5.93 -3.37
C ALA A 376 17.62 5.73 -2.86
N SER A 377 18.38 6.83 -2.66
CA SER A 377 19.70 6.79 -2.04
C SER A 377 19.63 6.54 -0.54
N VAL A 378 18.75 7.23 0.18
CA VAL A 378 18.64 7.12 1.65
C VAL A 378 18.12 5.76 2.07
N PHE A 379 17.04 5.27 1.45
CA PHE A 379 16.47 3.98 1.83
C PHE A 379 17.13 2.79 1.14
N GLY A 380 17.87 3.03 0.04
CA GLY A 380 18.58 1.97 -0.68
C GLY A 380 17.68 0.88 -1.29
N SER A 381 16.37 1.13 -1.42
CA SER A 381 15.42 0.18 -1.99
C SER A 381 15.56 0.06 -3.51
N ASP A 382 15.58 -1.17 -4.01
CA ASP A 382 15.55 -1.46 -5.45
C ASP A 382 14.25 -0.97 -6.12
N GLY A 383 13.13 -0.98 -5.41
CA GLY A 383 11.86 -0.44 -5.89
C GLY A 383 11.92 1.08 -6.10
N PHE A 384 12.42 1.82 -5.13
CA PHE A 384 12.59 3.27 -5.26
C PHE A 384 13.61 3.63 -6.34
N ARG A 385 14.70 2.86 -6.45
CA ARG A 385 15.68 3.02 -7.53
C ARG A 385 15.06 2.76 -8.91
N ALA A 386 14.19 1.76 -9.03
CA ALA A 386 13.47 1.48 -10.28
C ALA A 386 12.54 2.65 -10.66
N TRP A 387 11.80 3.17 -9.69
CA TRP A 387 10.92 4.32 -9.89
C TRP A 387 11.69 5.58 -10.25
N ALA A 388 12.80 5.87 -9.58
CA ALA A 388 13.68 7.00 -9.86
C ALA A 388 14.29 6.91 -11.27
N ALA A 389 14.79 5.73 -11.65
CA ALA A 389 15.34 5.48 -12.97
C ALA A 389 14.27 5.65 -14.07
N HIS A 390 13.05 5.16 -13.84
CA HIS A 390 11.94 5.33 -14.78
C HIS A 390 11.54 6.81 -14.90
N ALA A 391 11.34 7.50 -13.77
CA ALA A 391 11.01 8.93 -13.74
C ALA A 391 12.09 9.80 -14.43
N GLY A 392 13.37 9.52 -14.18
CA GLY A 392 14.48 10.18 -14.85
C GLY A 392 14.49 9.94 -16.35
N GLY A 393 14.19 8.71 -16.78
CA GLY A 393 14.02 8.38 -18.19
C GLY A 393 12.88 9.16 -18.86
N MET A 394 11.73 9.29 -18.20
CA MET A 394 10.61 10.10 -18.68
C MET A 394 11.01 11.58 -18.81
N ALA A 395 11.63 12.15 -17.78
CA ALA A 395 12.04 13.55 -17.77
C ALA A 395 13.08 13.87 -18.86
N MET A 396 14.09 13.01 -19.03
CA MET A 396 15.10 13.15 -20.10
C MET A 396 14.49 13.09 -21.49
N LEU A 397 13.55 12.15 -21.71
CA LEU A 397 12.87 12.04 -23.00
C LEU A 397 12.03 13.27 -23.33
N HIS A 398 11.36 13.85 -22.34
CA HIS A 398 10.62 15.11 -22.49
C HIS A 398 11.54 16.32 -22.73
N ALA A 399 12.77 16.28 -22.21
CA ALA A 399 13.79 17.29 -22.47
C ALA A 399 14.48 17.12 -23.84
N GLY A 400 14.18 16.05 -24.59
CA GLY A 400 14.81 15.72 -25.87
C GLY A 400 16.15 15.00 -25.75
N ASP A 401 16.54 14.56 -24.55
CA ASP A 401 17.73 13.74 -24.32
C ASP A 401 17.38 12.25 -24.42
N ALA A 402 17.24 11.77 -25.65
CA ALA A 402 16.88 10.38 -25.90
C ALA A 402 17.97 9.38 -25.46
N ASP A 403 19.25 9.75 -25.56
CA ASP A 403 20.37 8.87 -25.18
C ASP A 403 20.48 8.71 -23.66
N GLY A 404 20.33 9.81 -22.91
CA GLY A 404 20.22 9.77 -21.45
C GLY A 404 18.99 8.98 -21.01
N ALA A 405 17.85 9.21 -21.66
CA ALA A 405 16.61 8.49 -21.37
C ALA A 405 16.78 6.97 -21.53
N ILE A 406 17.37 6.51 -22.64
CA ILE A 406 17.63 5.08 -22.88
C ILE A 406 18.47 4.47 -21.77
N SER A 407 19.52 5.16 -21.33
CA SER A 407 20.40 4.68 -20.27
C SER A 407 19.65 4.51 -18.94
N ARG A 408 18.84 5.50 -18.56
CA ARG A 408 18.01 5.45 -17.33
C ARG A 408 16.91 4.39 -17.42
N LEU A 409 16.23 4.28 -18.56
CA LEU A 409 15.14 3.32 -18.76
C LEU A 409 15.63 1.87 -18.79
N HIS A 410 16.82 1.59 -19.34
CA HIS A 410 17.42 0.25 -19.23
C HIS A 410 17.71 -0.13 -17.77
N ALA A 411 18.19 0.80 -16.95
CA ALA A 411 18.40 0.55 -15.52
C ALA A 411 17.06 0.25 -14.80
N ALA A 412 16.00 1.00 -15.12
CA ALA A 412 14.65 0.73 -14.61
C ALA A 412 14.15 -0.65 -15.02
N LEU A 413 14.30 -1.02 -16.30
CA LEU A 413 13.86 -2.31 -16.84
C LEU A 413 14.54 -3.49 -16.12
N GLU A 414 15.84 -3.39 -15.87
CA GLU A 414 16.59 -4.42 -15.14
C GLU A 414 16.08 -4.58 -13.71
N LEU A 415 15.82 -3.47 -13.01
CA LEU A 415 15.27 -3.53 -11.65
C LEU A 415 13.85 -4.10 -11.62
N PHE A 416 12.96 -3.69 -12.53
CA PHE A 416 11.60 -4.24 -12.59
C PHE A 416 11.55 -5.72 -12.98
N ARG A 417 12.54 -6.23 -13.73
CA ARG A 417 12.72 -7.66 -13.96
C ARG A 417 13.06 -8.40 -12.66
N ARG A 418 14.02 -7.90 -11.88
CA ARG A 418 14.39 -8.47 -10.59
C ARG A 418 13.24 -8.45 -9.58
N LEU A 419 12.47 -7.37 -9.58
CA LEU A 419 11.27 -7.19 -8.73
C LEU A 419 10.05 -7.97 -9.24
N ARG A 420 10.15 -8.64 -10.39
CA ARG A 420 9.06 -9.40 -11.05
C ARG A 420 7.79 -8.58 -11.26
N GLN A 421 7.93 -7.35 -11.76
CA GLN A 421 6.83 -6.42 -12.06
C GLN A 421 6.55 -6.37 -13.57
N PRO A 422 5.78 -7.30 -14.16
CA PRO A 422 5.62 -7.39 -15.62
C PRO A 422 4.94 -6.15 -16.23
N TRP A 423 3.96 -5.56 -15.56
CA TRP A 423 3.31 -4.36 -16.09
C TRP A 423 4.30 -3.19 -16.20
N GLU A 424 5.12 -2.96 -15.17
CA GLU A 424 6.15 -1.92 -15.19
C GLU A 424 7.23 -2.21 -16.24
N GLN A 425 7.59 -3.48 -16.47
CA GLN A 425 8.49 -3.85 -17.57
C GLN A 425 7.91 -3.45 -18.93
N ALA A 426 6.63 -3.77 -19.19
CA ALA A 426 5.95 -3.40 -20.43
C ALA A 426 5.85 -1.88 -20.61
N ASN A 427 5.55 -1.15 -19.52
CA ASN A 427 5.52 0.30 -19.50
C ASN A 427 6.89 0.90 -19.88
N VAL A 428 7.97 0.46 -19.22
CA VAL A 428 9.33 0.93 -19.53
C VAL A 428 9.75 0.61 -20.97
N LEU A 429 9.37 -0.56 -21.50
CA LEU A 429 9.62 -0.90 -22.90
C LEU A 429 8.93 0.06 -23.88
N TYR A 430 7.72 0.55 -23.57
CA TYR A 430 7.07 1.60 -24.37
C TYR A 430 7.83 2.92 -24.32
N TRP A 431 8.33 3.32 -23.14
CA TRP A 431 9.16 4.51 -23.02
C TRP A 431 10.49 4.38 -23.77
N LEU A 432 11.13 3.20 -23.73
CA LEU A 432 12.31 2.90 -24.53
C LEU A 432 12.02 2.98 -26.02
N ALA A 433 10.88 2.46 -26.48
CA ALA A 433 10.47 2.56 -27.87
C ALA A 433 10.33 4.03 -28.32
N SER A 434 9.69 4.86 -27.51
CA SER A 434 9.57 6.30 -27.79
C SER A 434 10.93 7.01 -27.82
N ALA A 435 11.88 6.61 -26.96
CA ALA A 435 13.24 7.14 -27.00
C ALA A 435 14.01 6.73 -28.26
N GLN A 436 13.87 5.47 -28.71
CA GLN A 436 14.48 5.01 -29.96
C GLN A 436 13.87 5.70 -31.18
N GLU A 437 12.57 5.99 -31.15
CA GLU A 437 11.89 6.75 -32.18
C GLU A 437 12.41 8.19 -32.28
N GLN A 438 12.65 8.88 -31.16
CA GLN A 438 13.31 10.19 -31.16
C GLN A 438 14.74 10.16 -31.72
N ARG A 439 15.45 9.03 -31.55
CA ARG A 439 16.77 8.80 -32.17
C ARG A 439 16.71 8.45 -33.66
N GLY A 440 15.52 8.18 -34.20
CA GLY A 440 15.31 7.75 -35.58
C GLY A 440 15.47 6.25 -35.84
N ASP A 441 15.58 5.41 -34.80
CA ASP A 441 15.63 3.94 -34.94
C ASP A 441 14.21 3.34 -34.84
N ALA A 442 13.43 3.52 -35.91
CA ALA A 442 12.07 3.03 -35.98
C ALA A 442 11.96 1.49 -35.90
N ALA A 443 12.99 0.77 -36.35
CA ALA A 443 13.02 -0.69 -36.33
C ALA A 443 13.14 -1.22 -34.90
N LEU A 444 14.07 -0.68 -34.11
CA LEU A 444 14.22 -1.04 -32.71
C LEU A 444 13.02 -0.57 -31.88
N ALA A 445 12.47 0.62 -32.17
CA ALA A 445 11.24 1.09 -31.54
C ALA A 445 10.06 0.13 -31.77
N GLY A 446 9.92 -0.41 -32.99
CA GLY A 446 8.93 -1.44 -33.31
C GLY A 446 9.12 -2.71 -32.49
N GLN A 447 10.35 -3.26 -32.44
CA GLN A 447 10.66 -4.47 -31.66
C GLN A 447 10.35 -4.31 -30.17
N LEU A 448 10.65 -3.14 -29.59
CA LEU A 448 10.37 -2.85 -28.18
C LEU A 448 8.86 -2.76 -27.90
N ARG A 449 8.08 -2.17 -28.82
CA ARG A 449 6.62 -2.16 -28.73
C ARG A 449 6.02 -3.56 -28.83
N ASP A 450 6.53 -4.40 -29.72
CA ASP A 450 6.08 -5.80 -29.86
C ASP A 450 6.36 -6.59 -28.58
N GLN A 451 7.55 -6.43 -27.99
CA GLN A 451 7.91 -7.07 -26.71
C GLN A 451 6.96 -6.63 -25.57
N ALA A 452 6.65 -5.34 -25.50
CA ALA A 452 5.71 -4.83 -24.51
C ALA A 452 4.28 -5.33 -24.75
N GLY A 453 3.86 -5.39 -26.02
CA GLY A 453 2.55 -5.89 -26.44
C GLY A 453 2.27 -7.30 -25.94
N VAL A 454 3.23 -8.22 -26.07
CA VAL A 454 3.13 -9.59 -25.55
C VAL A 454 2.86 -9.61 -24.03
N ILE A 455 3.50 -8.71 -23.28
CA ILE A 455 3.31 -8.63 -21.82
C ILE A 455 1.93 -8.04 -21.50
N PHE A 456 1.52 -6.96 -22.18
CA PHE A 456 0.22 -6.33 -21.99
C PHE A 456 -0.94 -7.28 -22.34
N GLU A 457 -0.84 -8.02 -23.45
CA GLU A 457 -1.82 -9.03 -23.85
C GLU A 457 -1.99 -10.11 -22.78
N ARG A 458 -0.88 -10.63 -22.23
CA ARG A 458 -0.91 -11.62 -21.14
C ARG A 458 -1.59 -11.08 -19.89
N LEU A 459 -1.43 -9.80 -19.59
CA LEU A 459 -2.03 -9.15 -18.44
C LEU A 459 -3.48 -8.71 -18.67
N GLY A 460 -3.95 -8.68 -19.93
CA GLY A 460 -5.23 -8.04 -20.28
C GLY A 460 -5.21 -6.52 -20.09
N ALA A 461 -4.04 -5.88 -20.18
CA ALA A 461 -3.88 -4.43 -20.10
C ALA A 461 -3.83 -3.79 -21.50
N PRO A 462 -4.41 -2.59 -21.69
CA PRO A 462 -4.13 -1.78 -22.86
C PRO A 462 -2.69 -1.25 -22.82
N PRO A 463 -2.05 -1.04 -23.98
CA PRO A 463 -0.76 -0.38 -24.02
C PRO A 463 -0.80 1.05 -23.47
N VAL A 464 0.30 1.46 -22.84
CA VAL A 464 0.44 2.81 -22.28
C VAL A 464 0.58 3.85 -23.39
N VAL A 465 -0.10 4.98 -23.22
CA VAL A 465 0.03 6.13 -24.12
C VAL A 465 1.20 7.01 -23.67
N VAL A 466 2.36 6.85 -24.31
CA VAL A 466 3.51 7.72 -24.08
C VAL A 466 3.31 9.02 -24.86
N ARG A 467 3.08 10.13 -24.14
CA ARG A 467 3.07 11.46 -24.75
C ARG A 467 4.50 11.98 -24.85
N SER A 468 5.29 11.44 -25.78
CA SER A 468 6.59 11.99 -26.14
C SER A 468 6.37 13.27 -26.94
N GLY A 469 6.09 14.36 -26.23
CA GLY A 469 5.92 15.67 -26.82
C GLY A 469 6.74 16.68 -26.04
N SER A 470 7.75 17.25 -26.70
CA SER A 470 7.86 18.70 -26.71
C SER A 470 6.44 19.23 -26.89
N VAL A 471 5.93 20.04 -25.97
CA VAL A 471 4.78 20.89 -26.30
C VAL A 471 5.12 21.49 -27.66
N PRO A 472 4.32 21.28 -28.72
CA PRO A 472 4.61 21.90 -29.99
C PRO A 472 4.68 23.40 -29.71
N VAL A 473 5.88 23.97 -29.81
CA VAL A 473 6.07 25.43 -29.74
C VAL A 473 5.30 26.10 -30.88
N ASP A 474 4.80 25.34 -31.85
CA ASP A 474 3.87 25.77 -32.90
C ASP A 474 2.39 25.50 -32.61
N GLY A 475 1.99 25.40 -31.34
CA GLY A 475 0.61 25.12 -30.94
C GLY A 475 -0.22 26.30 -30.44
N GLY A 476 0.37 27.43 -30.03
CA GLY A 476 -0.34 28.49 -29.32
C GLY A 476 -0.93 28.03 -27.96
N PRO A 477 -1.38 28.96 -27.09
CA PRO A 477 -1.86 28.68 -25.73
C PRO A 477 -3.19 27.90 -25.65
N LEU A 478 -3.77 27.49 -26.79
CA LEU A 478 -5.11 26.91 -26.88
C LEU A 478 -5.07 25.42 -27.25
N THR A 479 -5.91 24.62 -26.59
CA THR A 479 -6.15 23.23 -26.99
C THR A 479 -6.83 23.15 -28.36
N ALA A 480 -6.82 21.99 -29.01
CA ALA A 480 -7.47 21.79 -30.31
C ALA A 480 -8.93 22.24 -30.30
N ARG A 481 -9.68 21.86 -29.26
CA ARG A 481 -11.09 22.23 -29.11
C ARG A 481 -11.30 23.73 -28.84
N GLU A 482 -10.41 24.36 -28.08
CA GLU A 482 -10.45 25.80 -27.85
C GLU A 482 -10.12 26.60 -29.10
N ARG A 483 -9.26 26.08 -29.98
CA ARG A 483 -8.98 26.67 -31.29
C ARG A 483 -10.20 26.64 -32.21
N GLU A 484 -10.88 25.50 -32.31
CA GLU A 484 -12.14 25.40 -33.07
C GLU A 484 -13.17 26.43 -32.58
N ILE A 485 -13.30 26.58 -31.26
CA ILE A 485 -14.24 27.54 -30.67
C ILE A 485 -13.81 28.99 -30.97
N VAL A 486 -12.53 29.35 -30.79
CA VAL A 486 -12.06 30.72 -31.04
C VAL A 486 -12.07 31.07 -32.53
N GLU A 487 -11.89 30.09 -33.42
CA GLU A 487 -12.02 30.24 -34.86
C GLU A 487 -13.45 30.58 -35.25
N LEU A 488 -14.45 29.84 -34.73
CA LEU A 488 -15.86 30.13 -34.99
C LEU A 488 -16.29 31.47 -34.37
N VAL A 489 -15.69 31.87 -33.24
CA VAL A 489 -15.84 33.21 -32.67
C VAL A 489 -15.27 34.28 -33.60
N ALA A 490 -14.10 34.05 -34.19
CA ALA A 490 -13.46 34.95 -35.14
C ALA A 490 -14.23 35.08 -36.47
N GLN A 491 -15.03 34.06 -36.81
CA GLN A 491 -16.02 34.09 -37.91
C GLN A 491 -17.34 34.81 -37.55
N GLY A 492 -17.49 35.29 -36.31
CA GLY A 492 -18.66 36.05 -35.86
C GLY A 492 -19.86 35.22 -35.44
N LYS A 493 -19.72 33.89 -35.27
CA LYS A 493 -20.82 33.02 -34.85
C LYS A 493 -21.19 33.27 -33.40
N ALA A 494 -22.46 33.14 -33.02
CA ALA A 494 -22.95 33.22 -31.63
C ALA A 494 -22.77 31.88 -30.89
N ASN A 495 -22.80 31.85 -29.55
CA ASN A 495 -22.58 30.62 -28.77
C ASN A 495 -23.53 29.49 -29.13
N ARG A 496 -24.80 29.80 -29.45
CA ARG A 496 -25.78 28.82 -29.94
C ARG A 496 -25.39 28.20 -31.28
N GLN A 497 -24.90 29.00 -32.23
CA GLN A 497 -24.46 28.51 -33.54
C GLN A 497 -23.18 27.65 -33.41
N ILE A 498 -22.26 28.05 -32.53
CA ILE A 498 -21.06 27.26 -32.21
C ILE A 498 -21.45 25.93 -31.57
N ALA A 499 -22.42 25.96 -30.64
CA ALA A 499 -22.95 24.78 -29.98
C ALA A 499 -23.56 23.79 -31.00
N ASP A 500 -24.37 24.30 -31.92
CA ASP A 500 -25.01 23.49 -32.98
C ASP A 500 -23.97 22.88 -33.93
N GLU A 501 -22.95 23.63 -34.34
CA GLU A 501 -21.93 23.18 -35.29
C GLU A 501 -20.92 22.20 -34.68
N LEU A 502 -20.63 22.37 -33.39
CA LEU A 502 -19.70 21.54 -32.66
C LEU A 502 -20.38 20.41 -31.87
N TYR A 503 -21.70 20.27 -32.00
CA TYR A 503 -22.54 19.27 -31.30
C TYR A 503 -22.35 19.28 -29.77
N ILE A 504 -22.32 20.45 -29.15
CA ILE A 504 -22.17 20.65 -27.69
C ILE A 504 -23.24 21.62 -27.16
N SER A 505 -23.38 21.73 -25.83
CA SER A 505 -24.31 22.70 -25.24
C SER A 505 -23.78 24.13 -25.22
N GLU A 506 -24.66 25.12 -25.29
CA GLU A 506 -24.29 26.55 -25.19
C GLU A 506 -23.54 26.87 -23.88
N LYS A 507 -23.91 26.21 -22.78
CA LYS A 507 -23.21 26.30 -21.49
C LYS A 507 -21.76 25.82 -21.58
N THR A 508 -21.51 24.78 -22.39
CA THR A 508 -20.16 24.25 -22.63
C THR A 508 -19.33 25.23 -23.44
N VAL A 509 -19.92 25.86 -24.47
CA VAL A 509 -19.27 26.95 -25.23
C VAL A 509 -18.89 28.12 -24.32
N SER A 510 -19.80 28.57 -23.45
CA SER A 510 -19.52 29.65 -22.48
C SER A 510 -18.38 29.30 -21.52
N ARG A 511 -18.30 28.05 -21.05
CA ARG A 511 -17.20 27.58 -20.20
C ARG A 511 -15.86 27.55 -20.96
N HIS A 512 -15.86 27.07 -22.19
CA HIS A 512 -14.66 27.12 -23.03
C HIS A 512 -14.21 28.56 -23.28
N LEU A 513 -15.12 29.49 -23.55
CA LEU A 513 -14.79 30.90 -23.75
C LEU A 513 -14.19 31.55 -22.49
N ALA A 514 -14.69 31.25 -21.31
CA ALA A 514 -14.10 31.72 -20.06
C ALA A 514 -12.64 31.24 -19.91
N ASN A 515 -12.38 29.96 -20.23
CA ASN A 515 -11.03 29.40 -20.19
C ASN A 515 -10.12 29.98 -21.29
N ILE A 516 -10.66 30.21 -22.48
CA ILE A 516 -9.95 30.86 -23.60
C ILE A 516 -9.52 32.27 -23.20
N TYR A 517 -10.42 33.05 -22.59
CA TYR A 517 -10.10 34.43 -22.16
C TYR A 517 -8.94 34.47 -21.17
N ILE A 518 -8.93 33.53 -20.21
CA ILE A 518 -7.84 33.38 -19.26
C ILE A 518 -6.53 33.00 -19.97
N LYS A 519 -6.58 32.00 -20.87
CA LYS A 519 -5.40 31.50 -21.60
C LYS A 519 -4.81 32.50 -22.59
N LEU A 520 -5.64 33.39 -23.14
CA LEU A 520 -5.23 34.43 -24.08
C LEU A 520 -4.93 35.77 -23.41
N GLU A 521 -5.18 35.90 -22.09
CA GLU A 521 -5.08 37.16 -21.34
C GLU A 521 -5.94 38.29 -21.96
N VAL A 522 -7.12 37.94 -22.49
CA VAL A 522 -8.04 38.89 -23.12
C VAL A 522 -9.33 39.04 -22.33
N GLY A 523 -9.85 40.26 -22.23
CA GLY A 523 -11.05 40.57 -21.44
C GLY A 523 -12.39 40.41 -22.18
N SER A 524 -12.40 40.04 -23.47
CA SER A 524 -13.64 40.02 -24.24
C SER A 524 -13.61 39.08 -25.44
N ARG A 525 -14.82 38.71 -25.91
CA ARG A 525 -15.06 37.95 -27.13
C ARG A 525 -14.37 38.57 -28.35
N THR A 526 -14.48 39.90 -28.48
CA THR A 526 -13.91 40.66 -29.59
C THR A 526 -12.38 40.62 -29.55
N ALA A 527 -11.79 40.70 -28.35
CA ALA A 527 -10.34 40.59 -28.19
C ALA A 527 -9.83 39.17 -28.50
N ALA A 528 -10.58 38.12 -28.14
CA ALA A 528 -10.25 36.75 -28.53
C ALA A 528 -10.32 36.53 -30.07
N ALA A 529 -11.32 37.13 -30.73
CA ALA A 529 -11.42 37.11 -32.20
C ALA A 529 -10.24 37.83 -32.87
N ALA A 530 -9.85 39.01 -32.36
CA ALA A 530 -8.71 39.78 -32.88
C ALA A 530 -7.40 39.02 -32.73
N TRP A 531 -7.18 38.36 -31.57
CA TRP A 531 -6.01 37.54 -31.31
C TRP A 531 -5.88 36.39 -32.32
N TRP A 532 -7.00 35.73 -32.66
CA TRP A 532 -7.00 34.64 -33.65
C TRP A 532 -6.56 35.11 -35.03
N HIS A 533 -7.10 36.25 -35.50
CA HIS A 533 -6.73 36.84 -36.80
C HIS A 533 -5.26 37.27 -36.87
N GLU A 534 -4.69 37.77 -35.76
CA GLU A 534 -3.27 38.12 -35.67
C GLU A 534 -2.38 36.88 -35.77
N GLN A 535 -2.76 35.78 -35.10
CA GLN A 535 -2.04 34.51 -35.13
C GLN A 535 -2.09 33.81 -36.49
N THR A 536 -3.25 33.78 -37.15
CA THR A 536 -3.37 33.21 -38.51
C THR A 536 -2.59 34.03 -39.54
N SER A 537 -2.50 35.34 -39.36
CA SER A 537 -1.70 36.23 -40.23
C SER A 537 -0.18 36.03 -40.05
N ARG A 538 0.27 35.64 -38.83
CA ARG A 538 1.67 35.31 -38.55
C ARG A 538 2.09 33.94 -39.08
N ARG A 539 1.18 32.98 -39.18
CA ARG A 539 1.43 31.64 -39.73
C ARG A 539 1.42 31.56 -41.27
N GLY A 540 0.92 32.61 -41.94
CA GLY A 540 0.86 32.70 -43.40
C GLY A 540 2.01 33.47 -44.06
N ARG A 541 3.03 33.88 -43.29
CA ARG A 541 4.32 34.41 -43.77
C ARG A 541 5.41 33.40 -43.44
#